data_AF-A0A367LXZ2-F1
#
_entry.id   AF-A0A367LXZ2-F1
#
_cell.length_a   1.000
_cell.length_b   1.000
_cell.length_c   1.000
_cell.angle_alpha   90.00
_cell.angle_beta   90.00
_cell.angle_gamma   90.00
#
_symmetry.space_group_name_H-M   'P 1'
#
loop_
_entity.id
_entity.type
_entity.pdbx_description
1 polymer ?
#
loop_
_entity_poly.entity_id
_entity_poly.type
_entity_poly.pdbx_seq_one_letter_code
_entity_poly.pdbx_strand_id
1 'polypeptide(L)'
;YKNKIESGLSPVDHASGGKGDYANAAIYQWENVPKAVVEGLEGTLTLPLADGLKWSNNFTYMLQSKNKETGDVLSVTPRYTLNSMLDWQATDDLSLQATVTWYGKQKPKKYDYHGDRVTGSANDQLSPYAIAGLGGTYRLSKNLSLGAGVDNLFD
;
A
#
# COMPACT_ATOMS: atom_id res chain seq x y z
N TYR A 1 7.79 12.42 12.17
CA TYR A 1 8.76 11.30 12.15
C TYR A 1 10.17 11.84 12.01
N LYS A 2 11.17 11.21 12.64
CA LYS A 2 12.59 11.63 12.61
C LYS A 2 13.60 10.54 12.19
N ASN A 3 13.15 9.34 11.83
CA ASN A 3 14.03 8.18 11.62
C ASN A 3 13.84 7.50 10.26
N LYS A 4 13.35 8.24 9.25
CA LYS A 4 13.37 7.71 7.88
C LYS A 4 14.73 8.00 7.26
N ILE A 5 15.34 6.99 6.64
CA ILE A 5 16.57 7.12 5.87
C ILE A 5 16.19 7.21 4.39
N GLU A 6 16.68 8.24 3.70
CA GLU A 6 16.53 8.43 2.25
C GLU A 6 17.90 8.72 1.64
N SER A 7 18.05 8.54 0.33
CA SER A 7 19.27 9.02 -0.36
C SER A 7 19.36 10.52 -0.17
N GLY A 8 20.55 11.02 0.21
CA GLY A 8 20.85 12.44 0.16
C GLY A 8 20.66 12.97 -1.26
N LEU A 9 20.30 14.25 -1.36
CA LEU A 9 20.11 14.94 -2.65
C LEU A 9 21.39 15.63 -3.13
N SER A 10 22.43 15.68 -2.30
CA SER A 10 23.73 16.26 -2.64
C SER A 10 24.77 15.14 -2.83
N PRO A 11 25.50 15.11 -3.97
CA PRO A 11 26.58 14.17 -4.17
C PRO A 11 27.68 14.38 -3.12
N VAL A 12 28.18 13.29 -2.55
CA VAL A 12 29.38 13.32 -1.70
C VAL A 12 30.66 13.13 -2.51
N ASP A 13 30.55 12.49 -3.68
CA ASP A 13 31.66 12.25 -4.60
C ASP A 13 31.14 11.87 -6.00
N HIS A 14 32.03 11.61 -6.96
CA HIS A 14 31.71 11.03 -8.27
C HIS A 14 32.56 9.78 -8.50
N ALA A 15 31.95 8.72 -9.04
CA ALA A 15 32.69 7.55 -9.47
C ALA A 15 33.61 7.91 -10.65
N SER A 16 34.72 7.18 -10.82
CA SER A 16 35.58 7.31 -12.00
C SER A 16 35.27 6.17 -12.99
N GLY A 17 34.72 6.49 -14.15
CA GLY A 17 34.42 5.51 -15.21
C GLY A 17 33.06 5.73 -15.90
N GLY A 18 32.64 4.79 -16.75
CA GLY A 18 31.41 4.88 -17.54
C GLY A 18 31.59 5.52 -18.94
N LYS A 19 30.51 5.59 -19.72
CA LYS A 19 30.45 6.18 -21.07
C LYS A 19 29.10 6.87 -21.29
N GLY A 20 29.10 7.95 -22.07
CA GLY A 20 27.88 8.72 -22.38
C GLY A 20 27.29 9.39 -21.14
N ASP A 21 25.96 9.45 -21.05
CA ASP A 21 25.22 10.12 -19.97
C ASP A 21 25.41 9.51 -18.58
N TYR A 22 26.06 8.34 -18.50
CA TYR A 22 26.35 7.62 -17.26
C TYR A 22 27.84 7.70 -16.86
N ALA A 23 28.64 8.52 -17.55
CA ALA A 23 30.03 8.74 -17.18
C ALA A 23 30.12 9.52 -15.86
N ASN A 24 31.03 9.09 -14.99
CA ASN A 24 31.32 9.69 -13.69
C ASN A 24 30.08 9.91 -12.82
N ALA A 25 29.26 8.88 -12.67
CA ALA A 25 28.02 8.94 -11.89
C ALA A 25 28.25 9.48 -10.47
N ALA A 26 27.35 10.35 -10.02
CA ALA A 26 27.38 10.90 -8.67
C ALA A 26 27.17 9.81 -7.60
N ILE A 27 27.99 9.85 -6.55
CA ILE A 27 27.91 9.01 -5.36
C ILE A 27 27.21 9.80 -4.27
N TYR A 28 26.17 9.22 -3.68
CA TYR A 28 25.37 9.81 -2.62
C TYR A 28 25.51 9.01 -1.33
N GLN A 29 25.24 9.64 -0.19
CA GLN A 29 25.15 8.98 1.11
C GLN A 29 23.70 8.89 1.57
N TRP A 30 23.43 7.92 2.43
CA TRP A 30 22.15 7.80 3.11
C TRP A 30 22.06 8.84 4.22
N GLU A 31 20.99 9.62 4.23
CA GLU A 31 20.76 10.69 5.20
C GLU A 31 19.44 10.50 5.95
N ASN A 32 19.38 10.97 7.20
CA ASN A 32 18.15 10.98 7.97
C ASN A 32 17.27 12.15 7.57
N VAL A 33 16.02 11.87 7.20
CA VAL A 33 15.00 12.90 6.92
C VAL A 33 14.68 13.65 8.23
N PRO A 34 15.03 14.94 8.37
CA PRO A 34 14.98 15.63 9.66
C PRO A 34 13.54 15.93 10.13
N LYS A 35 12.64 16.24 9.19
CA LYS A 35 11.23 16.53 9.46
C LYS A 35 10.32 15.92 8.41
N ALA A 36 9.49 14.98 8.84
CA ALA A 36 8.41 14.44 8.01
C ALA A 36 7.09 14.38 8.78
N VAL A 37 5.97 14.53 8.05
CA VAL A 37 4.61 14.38 8.57
C VAL A 37 3.90 13.24 7.86
N VAL A 38 3.30 12.38 8.65
CA VAL A 38 2.30 11.41 8.22
C VAL A 38 1.07 11.65 9.10
N GLU A 39 -0.08 11.79 8.46
CA GLU A 39 -1.34 12.07 9.13
C GLU A 39 -2.45 11.34 8.37
N GLY A 40 -3.38 10.74 9.09
CA GLY A 40 -4.50 10.04 8.51
C GLY A 40 -5.63 9.80 9.49
N LEU A 41 -6.71 9.24 8.96
CA LEU A 41 -7.87 8.79 9.70
C LEU A 41 -7.95 7.27 9.60
N GLU A 42 -8.26 6.61 10.70
CA GLU A 42 -8.51 5.18 10.75
C GLU A 42 -9.90 4.93 11.32
N GLY A 43 -10.62 4.00 10.71
CA GLY A 43 -11.97 3.62 11.10
C GLY A 43 -12.16 2.12 11.01
N THR A 44 -13.00 1.60 11.91
CA THR A 44 -13.41 0.19 11.91
C THR A 44 -14.90 0.11 12.15
N LEU A 45 -15.56 -0.80 11.45
CA LEU A 45 -16.99 -1.06 11.58
C LEU A 45 -17.23 -2.56 11.45
N THR A 46 -17.75 -3.17 12.51
CA THR A 46 -18.12 -4.59 12.51
C THR A 46 -19.59 -4.73 12.86
N LEU A 47 -20.34 -5.39 12.00
CA LEU A 47 -21.78 -5.57 12.10
C LEU A 47 -22.11 -7.06 12.19
N PRO A 48 -22.75 -7.53 13.27
CA PRO A 48 -23.39 -8.85 13.30
C PRO A 48 -24.73 -8.76 12.56
N LEU A 49 -24.75 -9.19 11.30
CA LEU A 49 -25.94 -9.05 10.45
C LEU A 49 -27.02 -10.06 10.80
N ALA A 50 -26.62 -11.27 11.20
CA ALA A 50 -27.47 -12.34 11.70
C ALA A 50 -26.62 -13.34 12.51
N ASP A 51 -27.25 -14.34 13.11
CA ASP A 51 -26.54 -15.46 13.70
C ASP A 51 -25.70 -16.18 12.63
N GLY A 52 -24.40 -16.30 12.88
CA GLY A 52 -23.45 -16.86 11.92
C GLY A 52 -23.10 -15.95 10.74
N LEU A 53 -23.58 -14.71 10.64
CA LEU A 53 -23.24 -13.78 9.56
C LEU A 53 -22.66 -12.47 10.08
N LYS A 54 -21.40 -12.20 9.75
CA LYS A 54 -20.64 -11.03 10.25
C LYS A 54 -20.08 -10.24 9.08
N TRP A 55 -20.24 -8.92 9.13
CA TRP A 55 -19.64 -8.01 8.16
C TRP A 55 -18.62 -7.10 8.85
N SER A 56 -17.35 -7.20 8.45
CA SER A 56 -16.24 -6.45 9.05
C SER A 56 -15.62 -5.53 8.02
N ASN A 57 -15.44 -4.26 8.39
CA ASN A 57 -14.86 -3.23 7.54
C ASN A 57 -13.77 -2.48 8.30
N ASN A 58 -12.67 -2.17 7.64
CA ASN A 58 -11.71 -1.20 8.13
C ASN A 58 -11.31 -0.24 7.01
N PHE A 59 -11.02 0.99 7.39
CA PHE A 59 -10.74 2.07 6.47
C PHE A 59 -9.59 2.91 7.00
N THR A 60 -8.66 3.25 6.12
CA THR A 60 -7.59 4.20 6.38
C THR A 60 -7.59 5.27 5.30
N TYR A 61 -7.54 6.54 5.69
CA TYR A 61 -7.42 7.68 4.78
C TYR A 61 -6.17 8.49 5.10
N MET A 62 -5.26 8.61 4.15
CA MET A 62 -4.02 9.37 4.33
C MET A 62 -4.28 10.85 4.06
N LEU A 63 -4.26 11.70 5.08
CA LEU A 63 -4.37 13.16 4.94
C LEU A 63 -3.07 13.77 4.43
N GLN A 64 -1.95 13.40 5.05
CA GLN A 64 -0.61 13.87 4.70
C GLN A 64 0.41 12.73 4.74
N SER A 65 1.35 12.75 3.81
CA SER A 65 2.55 11.90 3.81
C SER A 65 3.63 12.70 3.08
N LYS A 66 4.40 13.51 3.81
CA LYS A 66 5.32 14.49 3.23
C LYS A 66 6.63 14.58 3.99
N ASN A 67 7.74 14.64 3.25
CA ASN A 67 8.99 15.17 3.74
C ASN A 67 8.87 16.72 3.76
N LYS A 68 9.07 17.34 4.93
CA LYS A 68 8.88 18.80 5.09
C LYS A 68 10.04 19.63 4.55
N GLU A 69 11.18 19.02 4.25
CA GLU A 69 12.33 19.72 3.65
C GLU A 69 12.21 19.75 2.13
N THR A 70 11.94 18.61 1.51
CA THR A 70 11.85 18.50 0.04
C THR A 70 10.45 18.79 -0.50
N GLY A 71 9.41 18.73 0.33
CA GLY A 71 8.02 18.86 -0.09
C GLY A 71 7.49 17.65 -0.89
N ASP A 72 8.30 16.60 -1.01
CA ASP A 72 7.94 15.35 -1.68
C ASP A 72 7.15 14.40 -0.77
N VAL A 73 6.52 13.39 -1.37
CA VAL A 73 5.84 12.33 -0.62
C VAL A 73 6.84 11.53 0.19
N LEU A 74 6.48 11.24 1.45
CA LEU A 74 7.33 10.41 2.31
C LEU A 74 7.24 8.94 1.90
N SER A 75 6.07 8.44 1.53
CA SER A 75 5.92 7.08 1.03
C SER A 75 4.76 7.04 0.05
N VAL A 76 4.96 6.36 -1.08
CA VAL A 76 3.90 6.13 -2.07
C VAL A 76 2.96 5.09 -1.48
N THR A 77 1.78 5.55 -1.09
CA THR A 77 0.70 4.72 -0.52
C THR A 77 -0.61 5.15 -1.17
N PRO A 78 -1.61 4.26 -1.26
CA PRO A 78 -2.96 4.64 -1.66
C PRO A 78 -3.48 5.80 -0.80
N ARG A 79 -4.18 6.75 -1.43
CA ARG A 79 -4.81 7.86 -0.69
C ARG A 79 -5.79 7.36 0.37
N TYR A 80 -6.45 6.24 0.09
CA TYR A 80 -7.25 5.51 1.06
C TYR A 80 -7.16 4.01 0.79
N THR A 81 -7.41 3.21 1.81
CA THR A 81 -7.61 1.77 1.71
C THR A 81 -8.87 1.42 2.47
N LEU A 82 -9.82 0.74 1.83
CA LEU A 82 -11.02 0.19 2.46
C LEU A 82 -10.99 -1.32 2.31
N ASN A 83 -10.92 -2.04 3.42
CA ASN A 83 -11.07 -3.49 3.44
C ASN A 83 -12.46 -3.85 3.96
N SER A 84 -13.14 -4.74 3.27
CA SER A 84 -14.47 -5.25 3.61
C SER A 84 -14.42 -6.79 3.56
N MET A 85 -14.95 -7.44 4.58
CA MET A 85 -15.03 -8.89 4.69
C MET A 85 -16.40 -9.30 5.21
N LEU A 86 -17.11 -10.10 4.42
CA LEU A 86 -18.33 -10.77 4.83
C LEU A 86 -17.97 -12.22 5.18
N ASP A 87 -18.21 -12.61 6.43
CA ASP A 87 -17.95 -13.93 6.97
C ASP A 87 -19.28 -14.60 7.32
N TRP A 88 -19.53 -15.77 6.75
CA TRP A 88 -20.75 -16.53 6.91
C TRP A 88 -20.48 -17.97 7.34
N GLN A 89 -20.87 -18.30 8.56
CA GLN A 89 -21.02 -19.67 9.03
C GLN A 89 -22.33 -20.25 8.48
N ALA A 90 -22.26 -20.81 7.27
CA ALA A 90 -23.43 -21.35 6.56
C ALA A 90 -24.02 -22.58 7.25
N THR A 91 -23.17 -23.44 7.81
CA THR A 91 -23.55 -24.59 8.66
C THR A 91 -22.48 -24.80 9.74
N ASP A 92 -22.67 -25.72 10.68
CA ASP A 92 -21.63 -26.07 11.67
C ASP A 92 -20.31 -26.56 11.05
N ASP A 93 -20.36 -27.05 9.81
CA ASP A 93 -19.23 -27.62 9.08
C ASP A 93 -18.76 -26.75 7.90
N LEU A 94 -19.54 -25.75 7.47
CA LEU A 94 -19.24 -24.91 6.31
C LEU A 94 -19.13 -23.43 6.70
N SER A 95 -17.97 -22.83 6.43
CA SER A 95 -17.73 -21.39 6.52
C SER A 95 -17.42 -20.84 5.12
N LEU A 96 -18.00 -19.69 4.79
CA LEU A 96 -17.84 -18.98 3.52
C LEU A 96 -17.42 -17.53 3.80
N GLN A 97 -16.55 -17.00 2.95
CA GLN A 97 -15.97 -15.67 3.11
C GLN A 97 -15.96 -14.95 1.76
N ALA A 98 -16.36 -13.68 1.77
CA ALA A 98 -16.20 -12.78 0.65
C ALA A 98 -15.40 -11.55 1.09
N THR A 99 -14.38 -11.20 0.33
CA THR A 99 -13.49 -10.07 0.65
C THR A 99 -13.49 -9.08 -0.51
N VAL A 100 -13.42 -7.80 -0.18
CA VAL A 100 -13.13 -6.75 -1.15
C VAL A 100 -12.22 -5.71 -0.51
N THR A 101 -11.11 -5.39 -1.20
CA THR A 101 -10.24 -4.28 -0.82
C THR A 101 -10.24 -3.24 -1.93
N TRP A 102 -10.62 -2.00 -1.59
CA TRP A 102 -10.49 -0.84 -2.47
C TRP A 102 -9.27 -0.03 -2.12
N TYR A 103 -8.44 0.24 -3.13
CA TYR A 103 -7.30 1.12 -3.05
C TYR A 103 -7.59 2.42 -3.79
N GLY A 104 -7.39 3.53 -3.11
CA GLY A 104 -7.43 4.86 -3.71
C GLY A 104 -6.24 5.11 -4.62
N LYS A 105 -6.27 6.27 -5.29
CA LYS A 105 -5.21 6.73 -6.18
C LYS A 105 -3.84 6.73 -5.49
N GLN A 106 -2.80 6.29 -6.21
CA GLN A 106 -1.40 6.38 -5.77
C GLN A 106 -0.68 7.45 -6.60
N LYS A 107 0.11 8.29 -5.93
CA LYS A 107 0.89 9.34 -6.58
C LYS A 107 2.38 9.07 -6.37
N PRO A 108 3.21 9.05 -7.43
CA PRO A 108 4.64 8.84 -7.32
C PRO A 108 5.33 10.06 -6.68
N LYS A 109 6.65 9.93 -6.47
CA LYS A 109 7.51 11.03 -6.04
C LYS A 109 7.49 12.17 -7.05
N LYS A 110 7.60 13.39 -6.56
CA LYS A 110 7.62 14.62 -7.37
C LYS A 110 8.99 14.91 -7.93
N TYR A 111 10.04 14.52 -7.21
CA TYR A 111 11.42 14.84 -7.55
C TYR A 111 12.24 13.58 -7.76
N ASP A 112 13.19 13.65 -8.69
CA ASP A 112 14.17 12.59 -8.92
C ASP A 112 15.32 12.65 -7.89
N TYR A 113 16.38 11.86 -8.12
CA TYR A 113 17.55 11.80 -7.23
C TYR A 113 18.38 13.07 -7.22
N HIS A 114 18.26 13.93 -8.24
CA HIS A 114 18.92 15.24 -8.32
C HIS A 114 18.09 16.35 -7.67
N GLY A 115 16.86 16.05 -7.23
CA GLY A 115 15.92 17.04 -6.69
C GLY A 115 15.16 17.79 -7.78
N ASP A 116 15.30 17.39 -9.05
CA ASP A 116 14.61 18.01 -10.17
C ASP A 116 13.20 17.43 -10.33
N ARG A 117 12.28 18.23 -10.87
CA ARG A 117 10.89 17.79 -11.07
C ARG A 117 10.85 16.68 -12.11
N VAL A 118 10.31 15.51 -11.73
CA VAL A 118 10.17 14.39 -12.67
C VAL A 118 9.28 14.77 -13.87
N THR A 119 9.60 14.23 -15.05
CA THR A 119 8.88 14.47 -16.31
C THR A 119 8.46 13.15 -16.98
N GLY A 120 7.56 13.22 -17.96
CA GLY A 120 7.08 12.03 -18.69
C GLY A 120 6.35 11.02 -17.80
N SER A 121 6.52 9.73 -18.10
CA SER A 121 5.87 8.60 -17.42
C SER A 121 6.23 8.47 -15.94
N ALA A 122 7.29 9.14 -15.46
CA ALA A 122 7.61 9.19 -14.04
C ALA A 122 6.55 9.93 -13.19
N ASN A 123 5.64 10.69 -13.82
CA ASN A 123 4.48 11.29 -13.15
C ASN A 123 3.22 10.40 -13.15
N ASP A 124 3.27 9.22 -13.77
CA ASP A 124 2.09 8.38 -13.94
C ASP A 124 1.52 7.96 -12.59
N GLN A 125 0.20 8.06 -12.48
CA GLN A 125 -0.54 7.77 -11.26
C GLN A 125 -1.32 6.48 -11.45
N LEU A 126 -1.34 5.64 -10.43
CA LEU A 126 -2.26 4.50 -10.41
C LEU A 126 -3.65 5.00 -10.04
N SER A 127 -4.61 4.75 -10.93
CA SER A 127 -6.02 4.98 -10.68
C SER A 127 -6.53 4.09 -9.53
N PRO A 128 -7.60 4.50 -8.83
CA PRO A 128 -8.24 3.64 -7.84
C PRO A 128 -8.67 2.30 -8.46
N TYR A 129 -8.51 1.22 -7.70
CA TYR A 129 -8.89 -0.13 -8.11
C TYR A 129 -9.38 -0.93 -6.92
N ALA A 130 -10.00 -2.09 -7.19
CA ALA A 130 -10.48 -3.00 -6.17
C ALA A 130 -10.01 -4.42 -6.47
N ILE A 131 -9.75 -5.19 -5.42
CA ILE A 131 -9.50 -6.63 -5.51
C ILE A 131 -10.58 -7.33 -4.70
N ALA A 132 -11.27 -8.27 -5.32
CA ALA A 132 -12.28 -9.09 -4.65
C ALA A 132 -11.81 -10.54 -4.56
N GLY A 133 -12.19 -11.23 -3.48
CA GLY A 133 -11.91 -12.64 -3.27
C GLY A 133 -13.11 -13.38 -2.70
N LEU A 134 -13.17 -14.68 -2.97
CA LEU A 134 -14.16 -15.60 -2.41
C LEU A 134 -13.44 -16.83 -1.89
N GLY A 135 -13.81 -17.29 -0.70
CA GLY A 135 -13.23 -18.47 -0.10
C GLY A 135 -14.24 -19.22 0.74
N GLY A 136 -13.92 -20.48 1.02
CA GLY A 136 -14.72 -21.31 1.91
C GLY A 136 -13.90 -22.42 2.51
N THR A 137 -14.31 -22.86 3.70
CA THR A 137 -13.73 -24.01 4.40
C THR A 137 -14.86 -24.96 4.77
N TYR A 138 -14.70 -26.23 4.41
CA TYR A 138 -15.61 -27.31 4.74
C TYR A 138 -14.92 -28.33 5.66
N ARG A 139 -15.53 -28.62 6.80
CA ARG A 139 -15.05 -29.59 7.78
C ARG A 139 -15.66 -30.96 7.46
N LEU A 140 -14.82 -31.89 7.00
CA LEU A 140 -15.26 -33.25 6.69
C LEU A 140 -15.36 -34.11 7.96
N SER A 141 -14.49 -33.84 8.94
CA SER A 141 -14.51 -34.48 10.26
C SER A 141 -13.81 -33.59 11.29
N LYS A 142 -13.79 -34.01 12.56
CA LYS A 142 -13.02 -33.31 13.62
C LYS A 142 -11.52 -33.21 13.32
N ASN A 143 -11.01 -34.03 12.41
CA ASN A 143 -9.58 -34.15 12.10
C ASN A 143 -9.24 -33.70 10.67
N LEU A 144 -10.23 -33.36 9.84
CA LEU A 144 -10.02 -33.01 8.43
C LEU A 144 -10.92 -31.86 7.99
N SER A 145 -10.32 -30.84 7.39
CA SER A 145 -11.01 -29.73 6.73
C SER A 145 -10.37 -29.47 5.36
N LEU A 146 -11.20 -29.06 4.40
CA LEU A 146 -10.78 -28.66 3.06
C LEU A 146 -11.14 -27.19 2.85
N GLY A 147 -10.18 -26.40 2.38
CA GLY A 147 -10.37 -25.00 2.00
C GLY A 147 -10.20 -24.83 0.50
N ALA A 148 -11.02 -23.97 -0.10
CA ALA A 148 -10.90 -23.56 -1.49
C ALA A 148 -11.29 -22.09 -1.63
N GLY A 149 -10.70 -21.39 -2.60
CA GLY A 149 -11.00 -19.98 -2.86
C GLY A 149 -10.36 -19.47 -4.13
N VAL A 150 -10.72 -18.24 -4.47
CA VAL A 150 -10.20 -17.46 -5.60
C VAL A 150 -9.93 -16.04 -5.11
N ASP A 151 -8.72 -15.56 -5.39
CA ASP A 151 -8.33 -14.17 -5.20
C ASP A 151 -8.37 -13.44 -6.53
N ASN A 152 -8.60 -12.13 -6.47
CA ASN A 152 -8.74 -11.28 -7.65
C ASN A 152 -9.80 -11.78 -8.65
N LEU A 153 -11.02 -11.97 -8.15
CA LEU A 153 -12.16 -12.54 -8.87
C LEU A 153 -12.47 -11.88 -10.23
N PHE A 154 -12.05 -10.63 -10.43
CA PHE A 154 -12.38 -9.83 -11.61
C PHE A 154 -11.19 -9.56 -12.55
N ASP A 155 -10.05 -10.23 -12.36
CA ASP A 155 -8.81 -10.11 -13.17
C ASP A 155 -8.19 -8.70 -13.21
#